data_AF-A0A0C1EBX0-F1
#
_entry.id   AF-A0A0C1EBX0-F1
#
_cell.length_a   1.000
_cell.length_b   1.000
_cell.length_c   1.000
_cell.angle_alpha   90.00
_cell.angle_beta   90.00
_cell.angle_gamma   90.00
#
_symmetry.space_group_name_H-M   'P 1'
#
loop_
_entity.id
_entity.type
_entity.pdbx_description
1 polymer ?
#
loop_
_entity_poly.entity_id
_entity_poly.type
_entity_poly.pdbx_seq_one_letter_code
_entity_poly.pdbx_strand_id
1 'polypeptide(L)'
;MKTGSLQQHPHHSALVSMIWNIANGLRGTYRPPQYRRVMLPLIVLARFDAILSKHADAMKALFDENQAEDGTVKFPQVLLDKKLTEIVGKDRKQTLYNVSGFNLARLLDDPDHIRANLIHYINGFSAKAKDIFDKFEFEKEIDKLDEANRLYKVLQTFVGDLQSHGLTLSPDVISNTQMGYLFEELIRKFNEQANEEAGDHFTPREVIRLMVNIASWIRISSATLGYQWLEQI
;
A
#
# COMPACT_ATOMS: atom_id res chain seq x y z
N MET A 1 -19.78 28.23 19.64
CA MET A 1 -18.74 27.35 19.07
C MET A 1 -19.45 26.21 18.38
N LYS A 2 -19.39 26.15 17.04
CA LYS A 2 -19.98 25.03 16.27
C LYS A 2 -19.01 23.85 16.38
N THR A 3 -19.48 22.76 16.95
CA THR A 3 -18.88 21.43 16.81
C THR A 3 -18.72 21.16 15.32
N GLY A 4 -17.48 21.06 14.84
CA GLY A 4 -17.20 20.65 13.48
C GLY A 4 -17.67 19.21 13.32
N SER A 5 -18.84 19.03 12.71
CA SER A 5 -19.29 17.73 12.24
C SER A 5 -18.21 17.15 11.35
N LEU A 6 -17.59 16.05 11.80
CA LEU A 6 -16.69 15.20 11.01
C LEU A 6 -17.46 14.81 9.75
N GLN A 7 -17.21 15.50 8.64
CA GLN A 7 -17.73 15.10 7.34
C GLN A 7 -17.06 13.79 6.96
N GLN A 8 -17.68 12.66 7.34
CA GLN A 8 -17.41 11.38 6.72
C GLN A 8 -17.74 11.54 5.23
N HIS A 9 -16.71 11.55 4.39
CA HIS A 9 -16.92 11.60 2.95
C HIS A 9 -17.66 10.33 2.51
N PRO A 10 -18.64 10.40 1.58
CA PRO A 10 -19.46 9.25 1.16
C PRO A 10 -18.64 8.03 0.68
N HIS A 11 -17.40 8.23 0.26
CA HIS A 11 -16.51 7.14 -0.19
C HIS A 11 -15.91 6.30 0.93
N HIS A 12 -15.76 6.82 2.16
CA HIS A 12 -15.06 6.08 3.23
C HIS A 12 -15.86 4.87 3.73
N SER A 13 -17.16 5.03 3.97
CA SER A 13 -18.01 3.91 4.40
C SER A 13 -18.13 2.82 3.32
N ALA A 14 -18.23 3.23 2.04
CA ALA A 14 -18.23 2.32 0.90
C ALA A 14 -16.91 1.55 0.77
N LEU A 15 -15.76 2.25 0.87
CA LEU A 15 -14.42 1.65 0.86
C LEU A 15 -14.24 0.65 2.00
N VAL A 16 -14.58 1.03 3.23
CA VAL A 16 -14.46 0.15 4.40
C VAL A 16 -15.36 -1.08 4.26
N SER A 17 -16.55 -0.95 3.69
CA SER A 17 -17.46 -2.06 3.45
C SER A 17 -16.94 -2.99 2.35
N MET A 18 -16.44 -2.43 1.25
CA MET A 18 -15.82 -3.16 0.14
C MET A 18 -14.60 -3.96 0.62
N ILE A 19 -13.66 -3.30 1.33
CA ILE A 19 -12.47 -3.94 1.89
C ILE A 19 -12.87 -5.08 2.83
N TRP A 20 -13.93 -4.89 3.62
CA TRP A 20 -14.44 -5.94 4.49
C TRP A 20 -15.03 -7.13 3.72
N ASN A 21 -15.74 -6.88 2.62
CA ASN A 21 -16.28 -7.94 1.76
C ASN A 21 -15.16 -8.77 1.13
N ILE A 22 -14.08 -8.12 0.67
CA ILE A 22 -12.90 -8.81 0.14
C ILE A 22 -12.20 -9.61 1.26
N ALA A 23 -12.10 -9.03 2.47
CA ALA A 23 -11.52 -9.70 3.63
C ALA A 23 -12.29 -10.97 4.03
N ASN A 24 -13.62 -10.99 3.89
CA ASN A 24 -14.41 -12.21 4.10
C ASN A 24 -14.01 -13.32 3.11
N GLY A 25 -13.51 -12.95 1.94
CA GLY A 25 -12.87 -13.84 0.96
C GLY A 25 -11.56 -14.45 1.44
N LEU A 26 -11.10 -14.19 2.67
CA LEU A 26 -9.96 -14.83 3.35
C LEU A 26 -10.38 -15.86 4.41
N ARG A 27 -11.68 -15.94 4.73
CA ARG A 27 -12.21 -16.87 5.74
C ARG A 27 -11.80 -18.31 5.44
N GLY A 28 -11.34 -19.03 6.45
CA GLY A 28 -10.86 -20.42 6.36
C GLY A 28 -9.33 -20.51 6.39
N THR A 29 -8.64 -19.70 5.58
CA THR A 29 -7.17 -19.60 5.61
C THR A 29 -6.69 -18.66 6.73
N TYR A 30 -7.51 -17.66 7.04
CA TYR A 30 -7.27 -16.66 8.07
C TYR A 30 -8.44 -16.59 9.04
N ARG A 31 -8.12 -16.25 10.29
CA ARG A 31 -9.11 -15.78 11.27
C ARG A 31 -9.42 -14.29 11.04
N PRO A 32 -10.60 -13.78 11.41
CA PRO A 32 -10.95 -12.37 11.22
C PRO A 32 -9.89 -11.35 11.69
N PRO A 33 -9.22 -11.54 12.85
CA PRO A 33 -8.17 -10.64 13.32
C PRO A 33 -6.94 -10.61 12.40
N GLN A 34 -6.71 -11.69 11.66
CA GLN A 34 -5.56 -11.84 10.77
C GLN A 34 -5.80 -11.26 9.38
N TYR A 35 -7.04 -10.93 9.01
CA TYR A 35 -7.35 -10.34 7.70
C TYR A 35 -6.55 -9.06 7.43
N ARG A 36 -6.28 -8.26 8.48
CA ARG A 36 -5.46 -7.05 8.39
C ARG A 36 -4.06 -7.29 7.82
N ARG A 37 -3.49 -8.49 8.02
CA ARG A 37 -2.13 -8.86 7.56
C ARG A 37 -2.05 -8.93 6.04
N VAL A 38 -3.17 -9.24 5.38
CA VAL A 38 -3.30 -9.27 3.92
C VAL A 38 -3.86 -7.95 3.41
N MET A 39 -4.92 -7.44 4.03
CA MET A 39 -5.65 -6.29 3.49
C MET A 39 -4.88 -4.98 3.59
N LEU A 40 -4.16 -4.72 4.69
CA LEU A 40 -3.40 -3.49 4.84
C LEU A 40 -2.29 -3.35 3.78
N PRO A 41 -1.38 -4.32 3.58
CA PRO A 41 -0.36 -4.20 2.54
C PRO A 41 -0.97 -4.17 1.13
N LEU A 42 -2.08 -4.85 0.85
CA LEU A 42 -2.75 -4.75 -0.45
C LEU A 42 -3.26 -3.33 -0.74
N ILE A 43 -3.81 -2.63 0.25
CA ILE A 43 -4.27 -1.25 0.08
C ILE A 43 -3.09 -0.30 -0.16
N VAL A 44 -1.96 -0.52 0.52
CA VAL A 44 -0.72 0.22 0.25
C VAL A 44 -0.24 -0.02 -1.16
N LEU A 45 -0.22 -1.29 -1.58
CA LEU A 45 0.17 -1.67 -2.92
C LEU A 45 -0.72 -0.99 -3.97
N ALA A 46 -2.04 -0.98 -3.77
CA ALA A 46 -2.97 -0.26 -4.64
C ALA A 46 -2.75 1.25 -4.66
N ARG A 47 -2.40 1.87 -3.52
CA ARG A 47 -2.08 3.29 -3.47
C ARG A 47 -0.82 3.61 -4.27
N PHE A 48 0.22 2.77 -4.17
CA PHE A 48 1.43 2.93 -4.98
C PHE A 48 1.17 2.64 -6.45
N ASP A 49 0.42 1.59 -6.75
CA ASP A 49 0.02 1.24 -8.12
C ASP A 49 -0.73 2.38 -8.81
N ALA A 50 -1.71 3.00 -8.12
CA ALA A 50 -2.45 4.13 -8.67
C ALA A 50 -1.57 5.34 -9.04
N ILE A 51 -0.41 5.49 -8.38
CA ILE A 51 0.57 6.53 -8.66
C ILE A 51 1.51 6.13 -9.81
N LEU A 52 1.89 4.85 -9.89
CA LEU A 52 2.98 4.37 -10.76
C LEU A 52 2.51 3.68 -12.03
N SER A 53 1.28 3.17 -12.07
CA SER A 53 0.75 2.29 -13.13
C SER A 53 0.93 2.87 -14.53
N LYS A 54 0.70 4.19 -14.70
CA LYS A 54 0.87 4.91 -15.97
C LYS A 54 2.33 5.08 -16.42
N HIS A 55 3.27 4.83 -15.51
CA HIS A 55 4.70 5.08 -15.70
C HIS A 55 5.54 3.79 -15.67
N ALA A 56 4.92 2.62 -15.46
CA ALA A 56 5.61 1.35 -15.27
C ALA A 56 6.59 1.03 -16.41
N ASP A 57 6.18 1.23 -17.67
CA ASP A 57 7.02 0.97 -18.84
C ASP A 57 8.22 1.93 -18.92
N ALA A 58 8.00 3.22 -18.67
CA ALA A 58 9.06 4.22 -18.69
C ALA A 58 10.08 4.00 -17.58
N MET A 59 9.63 3.60 -16.39
CA MET A 59 10.52 3.26 -15.28
C MET A 59 11.34 2.01 -15.56
N LYS A 60 10.71 0.95 -16.08
CA LYS A 60 11.39 -0.28 -16.46
C LYS A 60 12.45 -0.03 -17.52
N ALA A 61 12.11 0.69 -18.58
CA ALA A 61 13.03 1.01 -19.67
C ALA A 61 14.26 1.78 -19.17
N LEU A 62 14.07 2.82 -18.35
CA LEU A 62 15.18 3.58 -17.78
C LEU A 62 16.07 2.72 -16.86
N PHE A 63 15.45 1.84 -16.06
CA PHE A 63 16.20 0.93 -15.20
C PHE A 63 17.02 -0.07 -16.02
N ASP A 64 16.43 -0.68 -17.04
CA ASP A 64 17.10 -1.67 -17.89
C ASP A 64 18.25 -1.05 -18.68
N GLU A 65 18.07 0.14 -19.26
CA GLU A 65 19.13 0.89 -19.93
C GLU A 65 20.31 1.15 -18.98
N ASN A 66 20.02 1.39 -17.69
CA ASN A 66 21.04 1.62 -16.69
C ASN A 66 21.77 0.36 -16.22
N GLN A 67 21.10 -0.80 -16.25
CA GLN A 67 21.67 -2.10 -15.90
C GLN A 67 22.43 -2.75 -17.07
N ALA A 68 22.19 -2.33 -18.31
CA ALA A 68 22.85 -2.88 -19.49
C ALA A 68 24.38 -2.74 -19.39
N GLU A 69 25.11 -3.83 -19.66
CA GLU A 69 26.57 -3.85 -19.56
C GLU A 69 27.22 -2.88 -20.56
N ASP A 70 26.66 -2.82 -21.78
CA ASP A 70 26.99 -1.93 -22.89
C ASP A 70 26.20 -0.61 -22.90
N GLY A 71 25.40 -0.37 -21.86
CA GLY A 71 24.55 0.82 -21.75
C GLY A 71 25.37 2.11 -21.78
N THR A 72 24.92 3.06 -22.60
CA THR A 72 25.50 4.41 -22.70
C THR A 72 25.29 5.25 -21.43
N VAL A 73 24.42 4.78 -20.53
CA VAL A 73 23.92 5.54 -19.39
C VAL A 73 24.11 4.77 -18.08
N LYS A 74 25.24 4.98 -17.39
CA LYS A 74 25.49 4.44 -16.03
C LYS A 74 25.42 5.54 -14.97
N PHE A 75 24.24 5.72 -14.39
CA PHE A 75 24.04 6.53 -13.19
C PHE A 75 24.42 5.77 -11.91
N PRO A 76 25.05 6.44 -10.93
CA PRO A 76 25.06 5.98 -9.55
C PRO A 76 23.65 5.83 -8.99
N GLN A 77 23.45 4.91 -8.04
CA GLN A 77 22.13 4.58 -7.47
C GLN A 77 21.32 5.82 -7.03
N VAL A 78 21.96 6.78 -6.34
CA VAL A 78 21.28 7.99 -5.86
C VAL A 78 20.70 8.85 -7.00
N LEU A 79 21.41 8.92 -8.14
CA LEU A 79 20.93 9.65 -9.32
C LEU A 79 19.86 8.86 -10.07
N LEU A 80 19.97 7.54 -10.13
CA LEU A 80 18.96 6.66 -10.71
C LEU A 80 17.63 6.78 -9.94
N ASP A 81 17.66 6.70 -8.61
CA ASP A 81 16.49 6.85 -7.73
C ASP A 81 15.77 8.19 -7.97
N LYS A 82 16.56 9.26 -8.13
CA LYS A 82 16.05 10.60 -8.42
C LYS A 82 15.36 10.64 -9.78
N LYS A 83 16.03 10.16 -10.84
CA LYS A 83 15.48 10.15 -12.20
C LYS A 83 14.22 9.30 -12.32
N LEU A 84 14.20 8.10 -11.72
CA LEU A 84 13.02 7.24 -11.70
C LEU A 84 11.85 7.92 -10.97
N THR A 85 12.11 8.61 -9.87
CA THR A 85 11.08 9.36 -9.14
C THR A 85 10.56 10.55 -9.94
N GLU A 86 11.43 11.25 -10.68
CA GLU A 86 11.07 12.39 -11.54
C GLU A 86 10.10 12.02 -12.68
N ILE A 87 10.05 10.75 -13.11
CA ILE A 87 9.09 10.27 -14.12
C ILE A 87 7.65 10.47 -13.66
N VAL A 88 7.37 10.29 -12.36
CA VAL A 88 6.03 10.49 -11.77
C VAL A 88 5.74 11.98 -11.59
N GLY A 89 6.75 12.76 -11.19
CA GLY A 89 6.62 14.19 -10.99
C GLY A 89 7.90 14.83 -10.47
N LYS A 90 8.30 15.94 -11.11
CA LYS A 90 9.55 16.65 -10.82
C LYS A 90 9.61 17.28 -9.43
N ASP A 91 8.46 17.66 -8.87
CA ASP A 91 8.37 18.31 -7.56
C ASP A 91 8.26 17.32 -6.40
N ARG A 92 8.32 16.01 -6.69
CA ARG A 92 8.17 14.97 -5.67
C ARG A 92 9.45 14.86 -4.83
N LYS A 93 9.32 15.16 -3.53
CA LYS A 93 10.43 15.08 -2.58
C LYS A 93 10.73 13.67 -2.07
N GLN A 94 9.79 12.75 -2.25
CA GLN A 94 9.85 11.40 -1.71
C GLN A 94 10.16 10.39 -2.82
N THR A 95 11.21 9.60 -2.64
CA THR A 95 11.61 8.54 -3.57
C THR A 95 10.55 7.46 -3.65
N LEU A 96 9.89 7.35 -4.81
CA LEU A 96 8.93 6.30 -5.10
C LEU A 96 8.99 5.96 -6.58
N TYR A 97 9.29 4.70 -6.88
CA TYR A 97 9.32 4.13 -8.22
C TYR A 97 9.12 2.62 -8.13
N ASN A 98 8.87 1.98 -9.27
CA ASN A 98 8.89 0.53 -9.42
C ASN A 98 9.59 0.14 -10.73
N VAL A 99 10.51 -0.82 -10.68
CA VAL A 99 11.32 -1.25 -11.84
C VAL A 99 11.04 -2.69 -12.28
N SER A 100 9.94 -3.29 -11.83
CA SER A 100 9.55 -4.65 -12.24
C SER A 100 8.87 -4.71 -13.61
N GLY A 101 8.29 -3.59 -14.07
CA GLY A 101 7.44 -3.54 -15.27
C GLY A 101 5.99 -4.01 -15.05
N PHE A 102 5.66 -4.47 -13.83
CA PHE A 102 4.29 -4.84 -13.46
C PHE A 102 3.49 -3.64 -12.94
N ASN A 103 2.17 -3.80 -13.03
CA ASN A 103 1.17 -3.07 -12.27
C ASN A 103 0.07 -4.07 -11.85
N LEU A 104 -0.83 -3.68 -10.97
CA LEU A 104 -1.86 -4.58 -10.43
C LEU A 104 -2.74 -5.22 -11.51
N ALA A 105 -3.02 -4.50 -12.61
CA ALA A 105 -3.80 -5.06 -13.71
C ALA A 105 -2.99 -6.14 -14.45
N ARG A 106 -1.74 -5.85 -14.81
CA ARG A 106 -0.83 -6.79 -15.51
C ARG A 106 -0.52 -8.04 -14.71
N LEU A 107 -0.53 -7.97 -13.37
CA LEU A 107 -0.36 -9.14 -12.54
C LEU A 107 -1.46 -10.19 -12.76
N LEU A 108 -2.67 -9.77 -13.14
CA LEU A 108 -3.79 -10.69 -13.36
C LEU A 108 -3.75 -11.38 -14.73
N ASP A 109 -2.83 -10.99 -15.62
CA ASP A 109 -2.70 -11.53 -16.99
C ASP A 109 -2.04 -12.92 -17.00
N ASP A 110 -1.28 -13.27 -15.95
CA ASP A 110 -0.63 -14.59 -15.79
C ASP A 110 -0.98 -15.22 -14.42
N PRO A 111 -2.15 -15.87 -14.31
CA PRO A 111 -2.63 -16.46 -13.06
C PRO A 111 -1.72 -17.57 -12.53
N ASP A 112 -1.08 -18.34 -13.41
CA ASP A 112 -0.28 -19.52 -13.04
C ASP A 112 1.01 -19.13 -12.30
N HIS A 113 1.55 -17.94 -12.58
CA HIS A 113 2.75 -17.41 -11.94
C HIS A 113 2.47 -16.22 -11.00
N ILE A 114 1.22 -16.04 -10.58
CA ILE A 114 0.78 -14.87 -9.80
C ILE A 114 1.64 -14.60 -8.56
N ARG A 115 2.05 -15.65 -7.84
CA ARG A 115 2.93 -15.54 -6.68
C ARG A 115 4.28 -14.94 -7.05
N ALA A 116 4.96 -15.53 -8.04
CA ALA A 116 6.27 -15.08 -8.47
C ALA A 116 6.22 -13.66 -9.02
N ASN A 117 5.19 -13.35 -9.81
CA ASN A 117 4.98 -12.04 -10.40
C ASN A 117 4.70 -10.96 -9.32
N LEU A 118 3.89 -11.28 -8.31
CA LEU A 118 3.61 -10.35 -7.21
C LEU A 118 4.86 -10.10 -6.33
N ILE A 119 5.63 -11.14 -6.03
CA ILE A 119 6.90 -11.00 -5.29
C ILE A 119 7.89 -10.16 -6.10
N HIS A 120 7.99 -10.39 -7.42
CA HIS A 120 8.82 -9.57 -8.29
C HIS A 120 8.36 -8.11 -8.32
N TYR A 121 7.03 -7.87 -8.35
CA TYR A 121 6.48 -6.53 -8.28
C TYR A 121 6.85 -5.82 -6.97
N ILE A 122 6.70 -6.49 -5.82
CA ILE A 122 7.06 -5.94 -4.51
C ILE A 122 8.56 -5.64 -4.42
N ASN A 123 9.39 -6.55 -4.90
CA ASN A 123 10.84 -6.38 -4.89
C ASN A 123 11.34 -5.30 -5.87
N GLY A 124 10.55 -4.95 -6.88
CA GLY A 124 10.87 -3.87 -7.81
C GLY A 124 10.65 -2.45 -7.27
N PHE A 125 10.06 -2.28 -6.07
CA PHE A 125 9.87 -0.95 -5.50
C PHE A 125 11.16 -0.29 -5.00
N SER A 126 11.13 1.04 -4.86
CA SER A 126 12.20 1.78 -4.18
C SER A 126 12.45 1.25 -2.78
N ALA A 127 13.70 1.34 -2.28
CA ALA A 127 14.11 0.74 -1.01
C ALA A 127 13.18 1.09 0.17
N LYS A 128 12.72 2.34 0.25
CA LYS A 128 11.78 2.80 1.29
C LYS A 128 10.38 2.17 1.14
N ALA A 129 9.91 2.01 -0.10
CA ALA A 129 8.62 1.38 -0.34
C ALA A 129 8.68 -0.13 -0.09
N LYS A 130 9.78 -0.79 -0.46
CA LYS A 130 10.02 -2.20 -0.15
C LYS A 130 10.05 -2.46 1.38
N ASP A 131 10.76 -1.64 2.15
CA ASP A 131 10.84 -1.74 3.62
C ASP A 131 9.45 -1.73 4.30
N ILE A 132 8.46 -1.04 3.72
CA ILE A 132 7.08 -1.09 4.22
C ILE A 132 6.50 -2.50 4.11
N PHE A 133 6.66 -3.15 2.95
CA PHE A 133 6.13 -4.49 2.71
C PHE A 133 6.87 -5.54 3.54
N ASP A 134 8.18 -5.36 3.75
CA ASP A 134 8.99 -6.20 4.64
C ASP A 134 8.47 -6.12 6.08
N LYS A 135 8.12 -4.92 6.58
CA LYS A 135 7.52 -4.72 7.91
C LYS A 135 6.11 -5.30 8.04
N PHE A 136 5.37 -5.39 6.95
CA PHE A 136 4.10 -6.12 6.91
C PHE A 136 4.29 -7.63 6.84
N GLU A 137 5.51 -8.11 6.62
CA GLU A 137 5.83 -9.50 6.30
C GLU A 137 5.00 -10.02 5.12
N PHE A 138 4.73 -9.16 4.13
CA PHE A 138 3.69 -9.43 3.13
C PHE A 138 4.04 -10.63 2.23
N GLU A 139 5.32 -10.86 1.93
CA GLU A 139 5.76 -12.04 1.19
C GLU A 139 5.31 -13.35 1.86
N LYS A 140 5.34 -13.44 3.20
CA LYS A 140 4.86 -14.64 3.92
C LYS A 140 3.37 -14.85 3.75
N GLU A 141 2.61 -13.76 3.72
CA GLU A 141 1.15 -13.81 3.53
C GLU A 141 0.78 -14.14 2.08
N ILE A 142 1.60 -13.74 1.12
CA ILE A 142 1.49 -14.15 -0.29
C ILE A 142 1.70 -15.66 -0.40
N ASP A 143 2.77 -16.19 0.18
CA ASP A 143 3.07 -17.63 0.19
C ASP A 143 1.91 -18.44 0.77
N LYS A 144 1.41 -18.02 1.93
CA LYS A 144 0.28 -18.67 2.60
C LYS A 144 -1.00 -18.64 1.77
N LEU A 145 -1.27 -17.55 1.04
CA LEU A 145 -2.42 -17.45 0.15
C LEU A 145 -2.28 -18.31 -1.11
N ASP A 146 -1.07 -18.43 -1.62
CA ASP A 146 -0.74 -19.25 -2.77
C ASP A 146 -0.87 -20.75 -2.45
N GLU A 147 -0.31 -21.20 -1.32
CA GLU A 147 -0.48 -22.56 -0.79
C GLU A 147 -1.96 -22.93 -0.58
N ALA A 148 -2.78 -21.94 -0.20
CA ALA A 148 -4.22 -22.11 -0.04
C ALA A 148 -5.00 -22.07 -1.38
N ASN A 149 -4.34 -21.85 -2.53
CA ASN A 149 -4.94 -21.62 -3.84
C ASN A 149 -5.95 -20.46 -3.87
N ARG A 150 -5.65 -19.37 -3.14
CA ARG A 150 -6.55 -18.21 -3.00
C ARG A 150 -5.96 -16.90 -3.49
N LEU A 151 -4.63 -16.82 -3.64
CA LEU A 151 -3.93 -15.60 -3.98
C LEU A 151 -4.52 -14.90 -5.21
N TYR A 152 -4.64 -15.62 -6.33
CA TYR A 152 -5.20 -15.06 -7.56
C TYR A 152 -6.61 -14.52 -7.36
N LYS A 153 -7.51 -15.31 -6.75
CA LYS A 153 -8.91 -14.92 -6.54
C LYS A 153 -9.05 -13.69 -5.64
N VAL A 154 -8.23 -13.59 -4.60
CA VAL A 154 -8.19 -12.42 -3.70
C VAL A 154 -7.75 -11.18 -4.47
N LEU A 155 -6.65 -11.26 -5.24
CA LEU A 155 -6.15 -10.14 -6.05
C LEU A 155 -7.15 -9.73 -7.12
N GLN A 156 -7.73 -10.69 -7.84
CA GLN A 156 -8.73 -10.44 -8.88
C GLN A 156 -9.95 -9.72 -8.32
N THR A 157 -10.49 -10.19 -7.18
CA THR A 157 -11.64 -9.55 -6.52
C THR A 157 -11.27 -8.15 -6.06
N PHE A 158 -10.09 -7.98 -5.46
CA PHE A 158 -9.63 -6.70 -4.95
C PHE A 158 -9.45 -5.65 -6.07
N VAL A 159 -8.79 -6.02 -7.18
CA VAL A 159 -8.61 -5.13 -8.33
C VAL A 159 -9.95 -4.84 -9.01
N GLY A 160 -10.80 -5.86 -9.19
CA GLY A 160 -12.11 -5.71 -9.81
C GLY A 160 -13.04 -4.79 -9.03
N ASP A 161 -13.08 -4.92 -7.70
CA ASP A 161 -13.90 -4.07 -6.83
C ASP A 161 -13.40 -2.63 -6.79
N LEU A 162 -12.08 -2.41 -6.77
CA LEU A 162 -11.51 -1.06 -6.88
C LEU A 162 -11.93 -0.36 -8.18
N GLN A 163 -11.90 -1.09 -9.30
CA GLN A 163 -12.31 -0.58 -10.61
C GLN A 163 -13.82 -0.34 -10.69
N SER A 164 -14.63 -1.30 -10.24
CA SER A 164 -16.10 -1.24 -10.36
C SER A 164 -16.72 -0.11 -9.55
N HIS A 165 -16.13 0.21 -8.39
CA HIS A 165 -16.56 1.33 -7.56
C HIS A 165 -15.94 2.68 -7.97
N GLY A 166 -15.11 2.72 -9.02
CA GLY A 166 -14.40 3.92 -9.45
C GLY A 166 -13.41 4.45 -8.40
N LEU A 167 -13.03 3.60 -7.44
CA LEU A 167 -12.20 3.94 -6.29
C LEU A 167 -10.73 3.89 -6.69
N THR A 168 -10.32 4.85 -7.50
CA THR A 168 -8.89 5.05 -7.75
C THR A 168 -8.28 5.63 -6.48
N LEU A 169 -7.41 4.89 -5.81
CA LEU A 169 -6.70 5.37 -4.62
C LEU A 169 -5.63 6.43 -4.98
N SER A 170 -5.70 7.09 -6.14
CA SER A 170 -4.76 8.15 -6.54
C SER A 170 -4.85 9.33 -5.57
N PRO A 171 -3.73 10.03 -5.30
CA PRO A 171 -3.73 11.31 -4.59
C PRO A 171 -4.72 12.35 -5.14
N ASP A 172 -5.08 12.28 -6.43
CA ASP A 172 -6.02 13.20 -7.09
C ASP A 172 -7.47 12.98 -6.64
N VAL A 173 -7.83 11.75 -6.28
CA VAL A 173 -9.20 11.36 -5.88
C VAL A 173 -9.30 11.27 -4.36
N ILE A 174 -8.29 10.68 -3.71
CA ILE A 174 -8.21 10.54 -2.26
C ILE A 174 -6.93 11.21 -1.79
N SER A 175 -7.07 12.37 -1.14
CA SER A 175 -5.94 13.09 -0.57
C SER A 175 -5.18 12.23 0.45
N ASN A 176 -3.91 12.55 0.69
CA ASN A 176 -3.11 11.81 1.67
C ASN A 176 -3.73 11.81 3.08
N THR A 177 -4.37 12.91 3.47
CA THR A 177 -5.07 13.03 4.76
C THR A 177 -6.27 12.07 4.82
N GLN A 178 -7.08 12.02 3.77
CA GLN A 178 -8.21 11.09 3.68
C GLN A 178 -7.75 9.64 3.69
N MET A 179 -6.64 9.34 3.02
CA MET A 179 -6.04 8.00 3.04
C MET A 179 -5.62 7.60 4.46
N GLY A 180 -5.04 8.54 5.23
CA GLY A 180 -4.73 8.34 6.64
C GLY A 180 -5.97 7.96 7.47
N TYR A 181 -7.04 8.74 7.34
CA TYR A 181 -8.31 8.44 8.04
C TYR A 181 -8.91 7.10 7.63
N LEU A 182 -8.84 6.74 6.34
CA LEU A 182 -9.30 5.44 5.87
C LEU A 182 -8.52 4.30 6.55
N PHE A 183 -7.19 4.41 6.63
CA PHE A 183 -6.36 3.40 7.29
C PHE A 183 -6.64 3.31 8.79
N GLU A 184 -6.79 4.45 9.48
CA GLU A 184 -7.14 4.47 10.91
C GLU A 184 -8.47 3.76 11.17
N GLU A 185 -9.50 4.06 10.36
CA GLU A 185 -10.81 3.41 10.47
C GLU A 185 -10.76 1.91 10.17
N LEU A 186 -9.95 1.49 9.19
CA LEU A 186 -9.74 0.07 8.91
C LEU A 186 -9.06 -0.65 10.07
N ILE A 187 -7.99 -0.07 10.62
CA ILE A 187 -7.29 -0.64 11.77
C ILE A 187 -8.23 -0.73 12.98
N ARG A 188 -9.02 0.32 13.23
CA ARG A 188 -10.04 0.33 14.29
C ARG A 188 -11.01 -0.83 14.11
N LYS A 189 -11.59 -0.99 12.92
CA LYS A 189 -12.56 -2.06 12.61
C LYS A 189 -11.94 -3.47 12.71
N PHE A 190 -10.72 -3.67 12.22
CA PHE A 190 -10.01 -4.94 12.37
C PHE A 190 -9.69 -5.27 13.84
N ASN A 191 -9.38 -4.26 14.66
CA ASN A 191 -9.10 -4.43 16.08
C ASN A 191 -10.36 -4.68 16.92
N GLU A 192 -11.50 -4.05 16.59
CA GLU A 192 -12.78 -4.32 17.25
C GLU A 192 -13.17 -5.78 17.10
N GLN A 193 -13.05 -6.33 15.89
CA GLN A 193 -13.27 -7.75 15.61
C GLN A 193 -12.24 -8.67 16.28
N ALA A 194 -11.01 -8.19 16.51
CA ALA A 194 -9.98 -8.93 17.25
C ALA A 194 -10.23 -8.99 18.75
N ASN A 195 -10.79 -7.94 19.33
CA ASN A 195 -11.15 -7.88 20.74
C ASN A 195 -12.37 -8.78 21.07
N GLU A 196 -13.26 -9.01 20.11
CA GLU A 196 -14.36 -9.97 20.26
C GLU A 196 -13.89 -11.44 20.38
N GLU A 197 -12.69 -11.78 19.88
CA GLU A 197 -12.14 -13.16 19.87
C GLU A 197 -10.99 -13.44 20.87
N ALA A 198 -10.65 -12.49 21.75
CA ALA A 198 -9.67 -12.60 22.85
C ALA A 198 -8.33 -13.32 22.53
N GLY A 199 -7.24 -12.55 22.36
CA GLY A 199 -5.89 -13.05 22.72
C GLY A 199 -4.70 -12.60 21.87
N ASP A 200 -4.88 -12.16 20.61
CA ASP A 200 -3.73 -11.82 19.74
C ASP A 200 -3.54 -10.30 19.60
N HIS A 201 -2.85 -9.72 20.58
CA HIS A 201 -2.37 -8.35 20.52
C HIS A 201 -1.08 -8.25 19.68
N PHE A 202 -1.25 -8.02 18.38
CA PHE A 202 -0.24 -7.39 17.55
C PHE A 202 -0.76 -6.07 17.00
N THR A 203 -0.31 -4.96 17.58
CA THR A 203 -0.56 -3.60 17.07
C THR A 203 0.79 -3.03 16.69
N PRO A 204 1.22 -3.08 15.42
CA PRO A 204 2.50 -2.48 15.07
C PRO A 204 2.30 -0.97 15.02
N ARG A 205 2.46 -0.31 16.17
CA ARG A 205 2.54 1.16 16.29
C ARG A 205 3.58 1.76 15.31
N GLU A 206 4.54 0.95 14.86
CA GLU A 206 5.53 1.33 13.85
C GLU A 206 4.97 1.43 12.43
N VAL A 207 4.01 0.58 12.04
CA VAL A 207 3.39 0.60 10.71
C VAL A 207 2.56 1.88 10.54
N ILE A 208 1.79 2.27 11.56
CA ILE A 208 1.03 3.53 11.55
C ILE A 208 1.97 4.74 11.41
N ARG A 209 3.08 4.75 12.17
CA ARG A 209 4.08 5.83 12.09
C ARG A 209 4.81 5.89 10.74
N LEU A 210 5.17 4.74 10.16
CA LEU A 210 5.88 4.68 8.88
C LEU A 210 5.00 5.17 7.72
N MET A 211 3.72 4.80 7.75
CA MET A 211 2.76 5.12 6.68
C MET A 211 2.29 6.57 6.74
N VAL A 212 2.08 7.11 7.95
CA VAL A 212 1.87 8.54 8.15
C VAL A 212 3.07 9.31 7.58
N ASN A 213 4.31 8.91 7.87
CA ASN A 213 5.50 9.62 7.40
C ASN A 213 5.69 9.63 5.87
N ILE A 214 5.25 8.59 5.17
CA ILE A 214 5.35 8.53 3.69
C ILE A 214 4.21 9.32 3.03
N ALA A 215 3.04 9.40 3.65
CA ALA A 215 1.91 10.17 3.13
C ALA A 215 1.90 11.67 3.53
N SER A 216 2.56 12.08 4.62
CA SER A 216 2.29 13.38 5.28
C SER A 216 3.42 14.42 5.29
N TRP A 217 4.45 14.34 4.45
CA TRP A 217 5.45 15.42 4.38
C TRP A 217 4.99 16.68 3.60
N ILE A 218 3.82 17.22 3.97
CA ILE A 218 3.48 18.64 3.82
C ILE A 218 2.91 19.14 5.16
N ARG A 219 3.83 19.71 5.96
CA ARG A 219 3.66 20.83 6.89
C ARG A 219 2.63 20.66 8.03
N ILE A 220 3.03 19.97 9.10
CA ILE A 220 2.61 20.37 10.46
C ILE A 220 3.62 21.38 10.98
N SER A 221 3.38 22.65 10.63
CA SER A 221 3.80 23.75 11.49
C SER A 221 2.86 23.72 12.68
N SER A 222 3.44 23.50 13.86
CA SER A 222 2.93 23.78 15.20
C SER A 222 1.57 24.51 15.27
N ALA A 223 0.53 23.80 15.68
CA ALA A 223 -0.46 24.28 16.66
C ALA A 223 -1.55 23.22 16.88
N THR A 224 -1.29 22.29 17.79
CA THR A 224 -2.19 21.82 18.87
C THR A 224 -1.65 20.49 19.38
N LEU A 225 -0.83 20.63 20.42
CA LEU A 225 -0.23 19.58 21.21
C LEU A 225 -1.32 18.77 21.92
N GLY A 226 -1.26 17.45 21.75
CA GLY A 226 -2.04 16.47 22.49
C GLY A 226 -1.28 15.17 22.66
N TYR A 227 0.03 15.25 22.98
CA TYR A 227 0.85 14.08 23.32
C TYR A 227 1.68 14.42 24.55
N GLN A 228 1.18 14.01 25.72
CA GLN A 228 1.82 14.24 27.03
C GLN A 228 2.34 12.93 27.66
N TRP A 229 2.70 11.92 26.87
CA TRP A 229 2.96 10.57 27.39
C TRP A 229 4.29 9.91 26.98
N LEU A 230 5.32 10.65 26.56
CA LEU A 230 6.64 10.07 26.27
C LEU A 230 7.77 10.89 26.89
N GLU A 231 7.82 10.92 28.23
CA GLU A 231 9.01 11.35 28.98
C GLU A 231 9.61 10.26 29.88
N GLN A 232 9.21 9.00 29.75
CA GLN A 232 9.93 7.91 30.41
C GLN A 232 10.08 6.72 29.46
N ILE A 233 11.35 6.37 29.25
CA ILE A 233 11.96 5.32 28.41
C ILE A 233 12.43 5.82 27.03
#